data_AF-A0A179FRP4-F1
#
_entry.id   AF-A0A179FRP4-F1
#
_cell.length_a   1.000
_cell.length_b   1.000
_cell.length_c   1.000
_cell.angle_alpha   90.00
_cell.angle_beta   90.00
_cell.angle_gamma   90.00
#
_symmetry.space_group_name_H-M   'P 1'
#
loop_
_entity.id
_entity.type
_entity.pdbx_description
1 polymer ?
#
loop_
_entity_poly.entity_id
_entity_poly.type
_entity_poly.pdbx_seq_one_letter_code
_entity_poly.pdbx_strand_id
1 'polypeptide(L)'
;MPLAKNPFITVIMPLAYTDHLFMSSILAAIAGNTTGMLRQHIRAAREFISHLLLRPKDVGVDAESLDLGLELYVYIHMVNPFTSYGPDSTRNALDVPLVTILDNLQTCCIFERMFDGCYSLFEFIPQVDELAKYRLREEYLFPGDSSASEVLVERFCELQQRIEGWNLKPPRSATQSEWDTMFVASEATRSSLLIYLQTALPELVVRRKEPQETIQEHVDRALRLINATVNSRYMTLTFWPTLVVGSCVVQDAQKNFKSQRSPEHR
;
A
#
# COMPACT_ATOMS: atom_id res chain seq x y z
N MET A 1 3.19 25.21 -7.68
CA MET A 1 1.96 25.06 -8.50
C MET A 1 0.79 25.68 -7.74
N PRO A 2 -0.17 26.34 -8.39
CA PRO A 2 -1.36 26.82 -7.70
C PRO A 2 -2.15 25.62 -7.13
N LEU A 3 -2.53 25.68 -5.84
CA LEU A 3 -3.25 24.61 -5.12
C LEU A 3 -4.52 24.11 -5.86
N ALA A 4 -5.10 24.95 -6.72
CA ALA A 4 -6.31 24.69 -7.49
C ALA A 4 -6.20 23.60 -8.58
N LYS A 5 -5.02 23.01 -8.80
CA LYS A 5 -4.83 21.91 -9.77
C LYS A 5 -4.47 20.56 -9.13
N ASN A 6 -4.45 20.48 -7.80
CA ASN A 6 -4.17 19.22 -7.12
C ASN A 6 -5.50 18.47 -6.92
N PRO A 7 -5.76 17.35 -7.64
CA PRO A 7 -7.00 16.60 -7.51
C PRO A 7 -7.23 16.05 -6.09
N PHE A 8 -6.16 15.88 -5.32
CA PHE A 8 -6.24 15.53 -3.91
C PHE A 8 -6.88 16.65 -3.07
N ILE A 9 -6.61 17.91 -3.41
CA ILE A 9 -7.13 19.12 -2.71
C ILE A 9 -8.48 19.55 -3.28
N THR A 10 -8.72 19.40 -4.58
CA THR A 10 -9.94 19.89 -5.24
C THR A 10 -11.06 18.86 -5.37
N VAL A 11 -10.75 17.56 -5.31
CA VAL A 11 -11.74 16.48 -5.46
C VAL A 11 -11.76 15.62 -4.19
N ILE A 12 -10.61 15.06 -3.79
CA ILE A 12 -10.56 14.12 -2.67
C ILE A 12 -10.80 14.81 -1.32
N MET A 13 -10.21 15.99 -1.06
CA MET A 13 -10.41 16.68 0.23
C MET A 13 -11.87 17.12 0.46
N PRO A 14 -12.57 17.73 -0.52
CA PRO A 14 -13.98 18.05 -0.38
C PRO A 14 -14.85 16.80 -0.22
N LEU A 15 -14.61 15.74 -1.00
CA LEU A 15 -15.33 14.45 -0.88
C LEU A 15 -15.11 13.81 0.49
N ALA A 16 -13.87 13.83 0.99
CA ALA A 16 -13.52 13.37 2.32
C ALA A 16 -14.18 14.22 3.42
N TYR A 17 -14.32 15.53 3.21
CA TYR A 17 -14.99 16.43 4.16
C TYR A 17 -16.52 16.29 4.13
N THR A 18 -17.10 15.93 2.98
CA THR A 18 -18.54 15.73 2.81
C THR A 18 -19.01 14.33 3.22
N ASP A 19 -18.12 13.33 3.15
CA ASP A 19 -18.42 11.96 3.56
C ASP A 19 -17.60 11.58 4.80
N HIS A 20 -18.27 11.64 5.95
CA HIS A 20 -17.70 11.34 7.26
C HIS A 20 -17.08 9.93 7.31
N LEU A 21 -17.57 9.00 6.50
CA LEU A 21 -17.09 7.62 6.42
C LEU A 21 -15.74 7.55 5.70
N PHE A 22 -15.56 8.38 4.67
CA PHE A 22 -14.35 8.47 3.87
C PHE A 22 -13.21 9.16 4.64
N MET A 23 -13.49 10.30 5.30
CA MET A 23 -12.52 10.92 6.22
C MET A 23 -12.16 9.98 7.37
N SER A 24 -13.12 9.26 7.94
CA SER A 24 -12.87 8.31 9.03
C SER A 24 -12.05 7.10 8.56
N SER A 25 -12.19 6.67 7.31
CA SER A 25 -11.38 5.60 6.71
C SER A 25 -9.93 6.02 6.53
N ILE A 26 -9.71 7.22 5.98
CA ILE A 26 -8.38 7.79 5.80
C ILE A 26 -7.74 8.08 7.17
N LEU A 27 -8.47 8.71 8.10
CA LEU A 27 -8.00 8.95 9.46
C LEU A 27 -7.78 7.65 10.24
N ALA A 28 -8.61 6.62 10.12
CA ALA A 28 -8.39 5.35 10.81
C ALA A 28 -7.23 4.55 10.23
N ALA A 29 -6.97 4.66 8.92
CA ALA A 29 -5.79 4.11 8.26
C ALA A 29 -4.50 4.84 8.68
N ILE A 30 -4.55 6.17 8.81
CA ILE A 30 -3.41 6.99 9.24
C ILE A 30 -3.18 6.90 10.76
N ALA A 31 -4.24 6.87 11.56
CA ALA A 31 -4.18 7.00 13.02
C ALA A 31 -4.02 5.64 13.75
N GLY A 32 -3.88 4.53 13.03
CA GLY A 32 -3.61 3.22 13.63
C GLY A 32 -4.70 2.79 14.62
N ASN A 33 -5.97 2.86 14.20
CA ASN A 33 -7.08 2.59 15.10
C ASN A 33 -7.15 1.11 15.53
N THR A 34 -6.88 0.85 16.81
CA THR A 34 -6.87 -0.47 17.45
C THR A 34 -8.27 -1.08 17.64
N THR A 35 -9.34 -0.29 17.53
CA THR A 35 -10.73 -0.77 17.71
C THR A 35 -11.30 -1.48 16.48
N GLY A 36 -10.55 -1.56 15.38
CA GLY A 36 -10.99 -2.25 14.17
C GLY A 36 -12.02 -1.49 13.33
N MET A 37 -12.34 -0.23 13.63
CA MET A 37 -13.29 0.56 12.83
C MET A 37 -12.83 0.70 11.36
N LEU A 38 -11.52 0.76 11.10
CA LEU A 38 -11.00 0.74 9.72
C LEU A 38 -11.47 -0.51 8.94
N ARG A 39 -11.47 -1.68 9.59
CA ARG A 39 -11.95 -2.93 8.98
C ARG A 39 -13.44 -2.85 8.67
N GLN A 40 -14.22 -2.28 9.58
CA GLN A 40 -15.65 -2.07 9.38
C GLN A 40 -15.92 -1.09 8.24
N HIS A 41 -15.14 -0.01 8.13
CA HIS A 41 -15.25 0.96 7.05
C HIS A 41 -14.85 0.39 5.70
N ILE A 42 -13.75 -0.36 5.60
CA ILE A 42 -13.36 -1.04 4.36
C ILE A 42 -14.41 -2.07 3.96
N ARG A 43 -14.98 -2.81 4.92
CA ARG A 43 -16.08 -3.76 4.67
C ARG A 43 -17.35 -3.04 4.18
N ALA A 44 -17.73 -1.93 4.80
CA ALA A 44 -18.88 -1.13 4.38
C ALA A 44 -18.66 -0.50 3.00
N ALA A 45 -17.45 0.00 2.73
CA ALA A 45 -17.05 0.51 1.42
C ALA A 45 -17.15 -0.58 0.35
N ARG A 46 -16.83 -1.84 0.67
CA ARG A 46 -17.03 -2.97 -0.25
C ARG A 46 -18.50 -3.15 -0.63
N GLU A 47 -19.41 -3.19 0.35
CA GLU A 47 -20.84 -3.34 0.08
C GLU A 47 -21.37 -2.16 -0.77
N PHE A 48 -20.90 -0.95 -0.47
CA PHE A 48 -21.24 0.24 -1.25
C PHE A 48 -20.75 0.14 -2.70
N ILE A 49 -19.50 -0.29 -2.92
CA ILE A 49 -18.93 -0.51 -4.24
C ILE A 49 -19.66 -1.62 -5.00
N SER A 50 -19.99 -2.72 -4.35
CA SER A 50 -20.80 -3.79 -4.96
C SER A 50 -22.16 -3.28 -5.41
N HIS A 51 -22.83 -2.45 -4.61
CA HIS A 51 -24.07 -1.80 -5.01
C HIS A 51 -23.90 -0.84 -6.18
N LEU A 52 -22.84 -0.02 -6.18
CA LEU A 52 -22.53 0.90 -7.27
C LEU A 52 -22.24 0.17 -8.59
N LEU A 53 -21.48 -0.93 -8.54
CA LEU A 53 -21.16 -1.73 -9.73
C LEU A 53 -22.39 -2.45 -10.31
N LEU A 54 -23.28 -2.94 -9.45
CA LEU A 54 -24.50 -3.64 -9.88
C LEU A 54 -25.61 -2.68 -10.33
N ARG A 55 -25.66 -1.46 -9.78
CA ARG A 55 -26.73 -0.49 -10.01
C ARG A 55 -26.21 0.95 -10.18
N PRO A 56 -25.32 1.22 -11.14
CA PRO A 56 -24.68 2.53 -11.28
C PRO A 56 -25.69 3.66 -11.59
N LYS A 57 -26.79 3.33 -12.27
CA LYS A 57 -27.85 4.29 -12.63
C LYS A 57 -28.68 4.79 -11.45
N ASP A 58 -28.74 4.03 -10.36
CA ASP A 58 -29.62 4.32 -9.22
C ASP A 58 -29.02 5.37 -8.27
N VAL A 59 -27.69 5.54 -8.30
CA VAL A 59 -26.97 6.40 -7.33
C VAL A 59 -26.62 7.77 -7.90
N GLY A 60 -26.76 7.97 -9.22
CA GLY A 60 -26.52 9.27 -9.86
C GLY A 60 -25.05 9.74 -9.78
N VAL A 61 -24.11 8.81 -9.56
CA VAL A 61 -22.66 9.09 -9.53
C VAL A 61 -22.15 9.12 -10.96
N ASP A 62 -21.35 10.14 -11.30
CA ASP A 62 -20.70 10.20 -12.60
C ASP A 62 -19.59 9.13 -12.71
N ALA A 63 -19.29 8.71 -13.94
CA ALA A 63 -18.32 7.65 -14.18
C ALA A 63 -16.91 8.01 -13.67
N GLU A 64 -16.53 9.28 -13.66
CA GLU A 64 -15.19 9.71 -13.24
C GLU A 64 -15.00 9.52 -11.73
N SER A 65 -16.00 9.93 -10.95
CA SER A 65 -16.04 9.73 -9.50
C SER A 65 -16.08 8.25 -9.13
N LEU A 66 -16.83 7.43 -9.88
CA LEU A 66 -16.91 5.99 -9.64
C LEU A 66 -15.55 5.32 -9.88
N ASP A 67 -14.92 5.58 -11.02
CA ASP A 67 -13.61 5.00 -11.37
C ASP A 67 -12.54 5.37 -10.32
N LEU A 68 -12.50 6.64 -9.87
CA LEU A 68 -11.59 7.09 -8.81
C LEU A 68 -11.87 6.38 -7.48
N GLY A 69 -13.16 6.24 -7.12
CA GLY A 69 -13.56 5.54 -5.90
C GLY A 69 -13.14 4.07 -5.89
N LEU A 70 -13.25 3.39 -7.03
CA LEU A 70 -12.80 2.01 -7.21
C LEU A 70 -11.28 1.90 -7.10
N GLU A 71 -10.53 2.78 -7.77
CA GLU A 71 -9.06 2.77 -7.72
C GLU A 71 -8.54 3.03 -6.29
N LEU A 72 -9.15 3.99 -5.58
CA LEU A 72 -8.82 4.28 -4.19
C LEU A 72 -9.16 3.11 -3.27
N TYR A 73 -10.31 2.46 -3.46
CA TYR A 73 -10.66 1.27 -2.69
C TYR A 73 -9.63 0.16 -2.88
N VAL A 74 -9.20 -0.08 -4.12
CA VAL A 74 -8.15 -1.07 -4.41
C VAL A 74 -6.83 -0.69 -3.74
N TYR A 75 -6.43 0.59 -3.82
CA TYR A 75 -5.24 1.08 -3.12
C TYR A 75 -5.33 0.83 -1.61
N ILE A 76 -6.42 1.26 -0.96
CA ILE A 76 -6.63 1.08 0.48
C ILE A 76 -6.62 -0.42 0.84
N HIS A 77 -7.26 -1.26 0.02
CA HIS A 77 -7.30 -2.70 0.25
C HIS A 77 -5.91 -3.34 0.18
N MET A 78 -5.11 -2.98 -0.83
CA MET A 78 -3.75 -3.50 -1.01
C MET A 78 -2.81 -3.08 0.11
N VAL A 79 -2.86 -1.81 0.52
CA VAL A 79 -1.96 -1.28 1.55
C VAL A 79 -2.39 -1.59 2.99
N ASN A 80 -3.60 -2.15 3.19
CA ASN A 80 -4.14 -2.56 4.49
C ASN A 80 -4.54 -4.05 4.53
N PRO A 81 -3.61 -4.99 4.32
CA PRO A 81 -3.94 -6.41 4.21
C PRO A 81 -4.37 -7.05 5.56
N PHE A 82 -4.20 -6.33 6.67
CA PHE A 82 -4.76 -6.66 7.99
C PHE A 82 -6.30 -6.65 8.05
N THR A 83 -6.97 -6.11 7.04
CA THR A 83 -8.43 -5.92 7.05
C THR A 83 -9.22 -7.09 6.48
N SER A 84 -8.58 -8.01 5.74
CA SER A 84 -9.28 -9.02 4.94
C SER A 84 -9.66 -10.31 5.67
N TYR A 85 -9.19 -10.57 6.90
CA TYR A 85 -9.45 -11.86 7.56
C TYR A 85 -9.72 -11.71 9.07
N GLY A 86 -11.01 -11.67 9.41
CA GLY A 86 -11.50 -12.06 10.73
C GLY A 86 -11.87 -13.55 10.73
N PRO A 87 -11.93 -14.20 11.91
CA PRO A 87 -12.22 -15.64 12.04
C PRO A 87 -13.59 -16.08 11.46
N ASP A 88 -14.50 -15.14 11.18
CA ASP A 88 -15.85 -15.41 10.64
C ASP A 88 -15.93 -15.32 9.11
N SER A 89 -14.88 -15.70 8.37
CA SER A 89 -14.90 -15.74 6.90
C SER A 89 -15.72 -16.91 6.34
N THR A 90 -16.91 -17.15 6.89
CA THR A 90 -17.94 -17.97 6.25
C THR A 90 -18.64 -17.13 5.18
N ARG A 91 -18.30 -17.42 3.92
CA ARG A 91 -19.13 -17.27 2.71
C ARG A 91 -20.39 -16.41 2.88
N ASN A 92 -20.28 -15.12 2.57
CA ASN A 92 -21.46 -14.36 2.17
C ASN A 92 -21.59 -14.40 0.65
N ALA A 93 -22.73 -14.87 0.16
CA ALA A 93 -23.05 -15.11 -1.24
C ALA A 93 -23.21 -13.84 -2.11
N LEU A 94 -22.83 -12.67 -1.58
CA LEU A 94 -22.84 -11.36 -2.26
C LEU A 94 -21.43 -10.80 -2.49
N ASP A 95 -20.39 -11.57 -2.16
CA ASP A 95 -19.00 -11.18 -2.33
C ASP A 95 -18.68 -11.00 -3.82
N VAL A 96 -18.64 -9.75 -4.30
CA VAL A 96 -17.94 -9.43 -5.54
C VAL A 96 -16.45 -9.67 -5.25
N PRO A 97 -15.81 -10.67 -5.88
CA PRO A 97 -14.40 -10.93 -5.68
C PRO A 97 -13.60 -9.69 -6.07
N LEU A 98 -12.48 -9.43 -5.39
CA LEU A 98 -11.57 -8.33 -5.78
C LEU A 98 -11.18 -8.45 -7.27
N VAL A 99 -11.07 -9.68 -7.78
CA VAL A 99 -10.89 -10.00 -9.20
C VAL A 99 -11.94 -9.34 -10.09
N THR A 100 -13.22 -9.39 -9.71
CA THR A 100 -14.28 -8.74 -10.49
C THR A 100 -14.21 -7.22 -10.41
N ILE A 101 -13.74 -6.65 -9.30
CA ILE A 101 -13.46 -5.21 -9.21
C ILE A 101 -12.27 -4.84 -10.11
N LEU A 102 -11.23 -5.66 -10.13
CA LEU A 102 -10.03 -5.48 -10.96
C LEU A 102 -10.32 -5.63 -12.46
N ASP A 103 -11.14 -6.59 -12.86
CA ASP A 103 -11.57 -6.78 -14.26
C ASP A 103 -12.36 -5.56 -14.75
N ASN A 104 -13.24 -5.01 -13.90
CA ASN A 104 -13.94 -3.76 -14.22
C ASN A 104 -12.97 -2.58 -14.28
N LEU A 105 -12.02 -2.49 -13.35
CA LEU A 105 -11.02 -1.43 -13.32
C LEU A 105 -10.11 -1.43 -14.56
N GLN A 106 -9.71 -2.59 -15.09
CA GLN A 106 -8.93 -2.65 -16.34
C GLN A 106 -9.69 -2.05 -17.54
N THR A 107 -11.02 -1.97 -17.47
CA THR A 107 -11.87 -1.31 -18.47
C THR A 107 -12.16 0.16 -18.17
N CYS A 108 -11.80 0.65 -16.98
CA CYS A 108 -12.01 2.03 -16.55
C CYS A 108 -11.01 3.00 -17.19
N CYS A 109 -11.46 4.22 -17.46
CA CYS A 109 -10.63 5.23 -18.13
C CYS A 109 -9.61 5.92 -17.22
N ILE A 110 -9.71 5.68 -15.91
CA ILE A 110 -8.89 6.31 -14.85
C ILE A 110 -7.95 5.30 -14.19
N PHE A 111 -8.08 4.02 -14.51
CA PHE A 111 -7.21 3.01 -13.94
C PHE A 111 -5.73 3.35 -14.18
N GLU A 112 -4.93 3.25 -13.11
CA GLU A 112 -3.55 3.69 -13.01
C GLU A 112 -3.31 5.21 -12.83
N ARG A 113 -4.33 6.05 -12.60
CA ARG A 113 -4.09 7.46 -12.21
C ARG A 113 -3.54 7.60 -10.80
N MET A 114 -3.97 6.76 -9.85
CA MET A 114 -3.39 6.75 -8.51
C MET A 114 -2.09 5.97 -8.44
N PHE A 115 -1.99 4.89 -9.21
CA PHE A 115 -0.81 4.03 -9.19
C PHE A 115 0.30 4.51 -10.13
N ASP A 116 0.02 5.41 -11.08
CA ASP A 116 0.96 5.94 -12.07
C ASP A 116 1.84 4.82 -12.70
N GLY A 117 1.18 3.73 -13.15
CA GLY A 117 1.85 2.56 -13.75
C GLY A 117 2.59 1.64 -12.77
N CYS A 118 2.54 1.93 -11.46
CA CYS A 118 3.15 1.13 -10.40
C CYS A 118 2.20 0.08 -9.80
N TYR A 119 1.00 -0.10 -10.36
CA TYR A 119 -0.04 -0.99 -9.80
C TYR A 119 0.48 -2.40 -9.50
N SER A 120 1.18 -3.01 -10.47
CA SER A 120 1.80 -4.33 -10.32
C SER A 120 2.82 -4.45 -9.19
N LEU A 121 3.39 -3.33 -8.73
CA LEU A 121 4.26 -3.31 -7.57
C LEU A 121 3.44 -3.42 -6.27
N PHE A 122 2.29 -2.73 -6.19
CA PHE A 122 1.39 -2.79 -5.03
C PHE A 122 0.69 -4.14 -4.89
N GLU A 123 0.52 -4.90 -5.98
CA GLU A 123 0.02 -6.28 -5.94
C GLU A 123 0.88 -7.24 -5.12
N PHE A 124 2.16 -6.92 -4.89
CA PHE A 124 3.01 -7.74 -4.04
C PHE A 124 2.70 -7.58 -2.54
N ILE A 125 2.12 -6.45 -2.10
CA ILE A 125 1.82 -6.20 -0.68
C ILE A 125 0.92 -7.31 -0.08
N PRO A 126 -0.25 -7.63 -0.66
CA PRO A 126 -1.10 -8.71 -0.12
C PRO A 126 -0.43 -10.10 -0.21
N GLN A 127 0.43 -10.34 -1.21
CA GLN A 127 1.14 -11.63 -1.33
C GLN A 127 2.17 -11.81 -0.22
N VAL A 128 2.90 -10.74 0.15
CA VAL A 128 3.85 -10.75 1.27
C VAL A 128 3.10 -10.91 2.61
N ASP A 129 1.95 -10.25 2.77
CA ASP A 129 1.12 -10.41 3.96
C ASP A 129 0.59 -11.84 4.12
N GLU A 130 0.17 -12.49 3.03
CA GLU A 130 -0.27 -13.88 3.06
C GLU A 130 0.86 -14.82 3.50
N LEU A 131 2.08 -14.59 2.97
CA LEU A 131 3.29 -15.31 3.37
C LEU A 131 3.55 -15.17 4.88
N ALA A 132 3.49 -13.95 5.43
CA ALA A 132 3.65 -13.70 6.86
C ALA A 132 2.59 -14.41 7.70
N LYS A 133 1.33 -14.43 7.24
CA LYS A 133 0.23 -15.15 7.91
C LYS A 133 0.44 -16.66 7.93
N TYR A 134 0.92 -17.26 6.84
CA TYR A 134 1.25 -18.68 6.85
C TYR A 134 2.41 -18.98 7.80
N ARG A 135 3.44 -18.13 7.85
CA ARG A 135 4.54 -18.28 8.80
C ARG A 135 4.04 -18.29 10.25
N LEU A 136 3.21 -17.32 10.63
CA LEU A 136 2.61 -17.27 11.96
C LEU A 136 1.76 -18.50 12.30
N ARG A 137 1.07 -19.09 11.31
CA ARG A 137 0.31 -20.34 11.50
C ARG A 137 1.23 -21.53 11.72
N GLU A 138 2.35 -21.64 11.02
CA GLU A 138 3.35 -22.69 11.25
C GLU A 138 3.91 -22.61 12.67
N GLU A 139 4.28 -21.40 13.14
CA GLU A 139 4.77 -21.19 14.51
C GLU A 139 3.73 -21.60 15.57
N TYR A 140 2.46 -21.33 15.31
CA TYR A 140 1.37 -21.71 16.20
C TYR A 140 1.14 -23.23 16.25
N LEU A 141 1.20 -23.91 15.09
CA LEU A 141 0.97 -25.36 15.00
C LEU A 141 2.16 -26.19 15.47
N PHE A 142 3.39 -25.69 15.30
CA PHE A 142 4.63 -26.38 15.63
C PHE A 142 5.50 -25.51 16.56
N PRO A 143 5.05 -25.25 17.80
CA PRO A 143 5.78 -24.41 18.74
C PRO A 143 7.16 -25.02 19.05
N GLY A 144 8.22 -24.25 18.80
CA GLY A 144 9.61 -24.66 18.99
C GLY A 144 10.37 -24.93 17.68
N ASP A 145 9.67 -25.11 16.56
CA ASP A 145 10.33 -25.10 15.25
C ASP A 145 10.51 -23.65 14.77
N SER A 146 11.77 -23.21 14.77
CA SER A 146 12.14 -21.85 14.34
C SER A 146 12.39 -21.76 12.84
N SER A 147 12.24 -22.86 12.10
CA SER A 147 12.46 -22.89 10.65
C SER A 147 11.15 -22.83 9.88
N ALA A 148 11.09 -21.97 8.87
CA ALA A 148 10.02 -21.99 7.88
C ALA A 148 10.07 -23.27 7.05
N SER A 149 8.90 -23.76 6.66
CA SER A 149 8.80 -24.87 5.71
C SER A 149 9.42 -24.54 4.36
N GLU A 150 9.88 -25.57 3.64
CA GLU A 150 10.49 -25.42 2.30
C GLU A 150 9.57 -24.68 1.32
N VAL A 151 8.25 -24.89 1.42
CA VAL A 151 7.24 -24.21 0.60
C VAL A 151 7.24 -22.70 0.85
N LEU A 152 7.31 -22.25 2.10
CA LEU A 152 7.39 -20.82 2.42
C LEU A 152 8.72 -20.22 1.99
N VAL A 153 9.82 -20.97 2.09
CA VAL A 153 11.14 -20.53 1.62
C VAL A 153 11.15 -20.35 0.09
N GLU A 154 10.58 -21.29 -0.66
CA GLU A 154 10.44 -21.18 -2.11
C GLU A 154 9.60 -19.97 -2.49
N ARG A 155 8.44 -19.79 -1.82
CA ARG A 155 7.55 -18.64 -2.06
C ARG A 155 8.21 -17.31 -1.74
N PHE A 156 8.99 -17.24 -0.67
CA PHE A 156 9.80 -16.08 -0.33
C PHE A 156 10.79 -15.75 -1.45
N CYS A 157 11.54 -16.74 -1.93
CA CYS A 157 12.55 -16.54 -2.98
C CYS A 157 11.91 -16.10 -4.30
N GLU A 158 10.77 -16.70 -4.68
CA GLU A 158 10.00 -16.29 -5.86
C GLU A 158 9.55 -14.83 -5.76
N LEU A 159 8.95 -14.43 -4.63
CA LEU A 159 8.49 -13.06 -4.41
C LEU A 159 9.67 -12.08 -4.41
N GLN A 160 10.77 -12.42 -3.75
CA GLN A 160 11.98 -11.60 -3.75
C GLN A 160 12.47 -11.35 -5.17
N GLN A 161 12.64 -12.42 -5.96
CA GLN A 161 13.12 -12.32 -7.34
C GLN A 161 12.17 -11.48 -8.21
N ARG A 162 10.86 -11.63 -8.04
CA ARG A 162 9.85 -10.87 -8.80
C ARG A 162 9.84 -9.39 -8.43
N ILE A 163 10.01 -9.06 -7.15
CA ILE A 163 10.11 -7.67 -6.68
C ILE A 163 11.43 -7.05 -7.15
N GLU A 164 12.55 -7.77 -7.05
CA GLU A 164 13.87 -7.30 -7.51
C GLU A 164 13.91 -7.09 -9.04
N GLY A 165 13.31 -8.01 -9.79
CA GLY A 165 13.21 -7.95 -11.26
C GLY A 165 12.10 -7.06 -11.79
N TRP A 166 11.29 -6.46 -10.93
CA TRP A 166 10.25 -5.53 -11.36
C TRP A 166 10.87 -4.28 -11.99
N ASN A 167 10.25 -3.80 -13.08
CA ASN A 167 10.69 -2.62 -13.80
C ASN A 167 9.51 -1.71 -14.13
N LEU A 168 9.69 -0.41 -13.90
CA LEU A 168 8.74 0.61 -14.28
C LEU A 168 8.71 0.74 -15.82
N LYS A 169 7.51 0.77 -16.40
CA LYS A 169 7.33 0.95 -17.84
C LYS A 169 7.27 2.44 -18.19
N PRO A 170 7.98 2.91 -19.24
CA PRO A 170 7.94 4.31 -19.64
C PRO A 170 6.52 4.72 -20.06
N PRO A 171 5.96 5.80 -19.49
CA PRO A 171 4.68 6.34 -19.89
C PRO A 171 4.83 6.95 -21.29
N ARG A 172 3.75 6.88 -22.07
CA ARG A 172 3.77 7.32 -23.48
C ARG A 172 3.92 8.83 -23.66
N SER A 173 3.69 9.62 -22.61
CA SER A 173 3.58 11.09 -22.72
C SER A 173 4.18 11.87 -21.54
N ALA A 174 4.90 11.25 -20.61
CA ALA A 174 5.48 11.99 -19.50
C ALA A 174 6.76 12.73 -19.92
N THR A 175 6.98 13.88 -19.31
CA THR A 175 8.27 14.57 -19.40
C THR A 175 9.35 13.76 -18.70
N GLN A 176 10.63 13.96 -19.07
CA GLN A 176 11.76 13.29 -18.41
C GLN A 176 11.77 13.56 -16.90
N SER A 177 11.46 14.79 -16.48
CA SER A 177 11.40 15.14 -15.05
C SER A 177 10.29 14.42 -14.30
N GLU A 178 9.12 14.22 -14.91
CA GLU A 178 8.02 13.44 -14.32
C GLU A 178 8.40 11.97 -14.23
N TRP A 179 9.01 11.43 -15.28
CA TRP A 179 9.52 10.07 -15.31
C TRP A 179 10.54 9.81 -14.20
N ASP A 180 11.53 10.70 -14.03
CA ASP A 180 12.56 10.56 -13.00
C ASP A 180 11.94 10.56 -11.60
N THR A 181 10.96 11.43 -11.35
CA THR A 181 10.29 11.52 -10.05
C THR A 181 9.41 10.30 -9.77
N MET A 182 8.68 9.81 -10.78
CA MET A 182 7.89 8.59 -10.71
C MET A 182 8.76 7.37 -10.46
N PHE A 183 9.90 7.29 -11.15
CA PHE A 183 10.91 6.25 -10.95
C PHE A 183 11.40 6.25 -9.49
N VAL A 184 11.79 7.41 -8.96
CA VAL A 184 12.21 7.55 -7.55
C VAL A 184 11.12 7.10 -6.58
N ALA A 185 9.86 7.47 -6.81
CA ALA A 185 8.73 7.04 -5.98
C ALA A 185 8.52 5.52 -6.04
N SER A 186 8.56 4.94 -7.25
CA SER A 186 8.43 3.50 -7.44
C SER A 186 9.56 2.70 -6.77
N GLU A 187 10.79 3.23 -6.81
CA GLU A 187 11.95 2.64 -6.15
C GLU A 187 11.86 2.70 -4.61
N ALA A 188 11.23 3.75 -4.07
CA ALA A 188 10.91 3.81 -2.64
C ALA A 188 9.94 2.70 -2.25
N THR A 189 8.90 2.47 -3.07
CA THR A 189 7.94 1.39 -2.87
C THR A 189 8.57 0.02 -2.97
N ARG A 190 9.41 -0.21 -3.98
CA ARG A 190 10.13 -1.47 -4.17
C ARG A 190 11.06 -1.77 -3.01
N SER A 191 11.81 -0.77 -2.55
CA SER A 191 12.69 -0.91 -1.37
C SER A 191 11.88 -1.26 -0.12
N SER A 192 10.71 -0.65 0.06
CA SER A 192 9.83 -0.91 1.21
C SER A 192 9.17 -2.29 1.16
N LEU A 193 8.84 -2.79 -0.04
CA LEU A 193 8.39 -4.17 -0.24
C LEU A 193 9.45 -5.20 0.15
N LEU A 194 10.72 -4.93 -0.16
CA LEU A 194 11.82 -5.80 0.25
C LEU A 194 12.02 -5.81 1.76
N ILE A 195 11.88 -4.66 2.44
CA ILE A 195 11.82 -4.59 3.91
C ILE A 195 10.67 -5.47 4.41
N TYR A 196 9.46 -5.25 3.89
CA TYR A 196 8.28 -5.98 4.35
C TYR A 196 8.41 -7.49 4.17
N LEU A 197 8.93 -7.93 3.01
CA LEU A 197 9.21 -9.33 2.72
C LEU A 197 10.25 -9.91 3.69
N GLN A 198 11.36 -9.20 3.93
CA GLN A 198 12.39 -9.64 4.88
C GLN A 198 11.86 -9.76 6.31
N THR A 199 10.90 -8.92 6.71
CA THR A 199 10.24 -9.02 8.01
C THR A 199 9.24 -10.18 8.10
N ALA A 200 8.76 -10.71 6.97
CA ALA A 200 7.82 -11.83 6.96
C ALA A 200 8.50 -13.18 7.29
N LEU A 201 9.78 -13.34 6.95
CA LEU A 201 10.60 -14.52 7.24
C LEU A 201 12.01 -14.11 7.71
N PRO A 202 12.14 -13.57 8.94
CA PRO A 202 13.40 -13.04 9.44
C PRO A 202 14.51 -14.11 9.54
N GLU A 203 14.16 -15.38 9.81
CA GLU A 203 15.11 -16.48 9.92
C GLU A 203 15.92 -16.74 8.64
N LEU A 204 15.39 -16.41 7.46
CA LEU A 204 16.10 -16.55 6.19
C LEU A 204 17.14 -15.47 5.98
N VAL A 205 16.89 -14.28 6.53
CA VAL A 205 17.84 -13.16 6.48
C VAL A 205 19.05 -13.48 7.35
N VAL A 206 18.83 -14.00 8.57
CA VAL A 206 19.87 -14.44 9.53
C VAL A 206 20.84 -15.45 8.92
N ARG A 207 20.36 -16.34 8.06
CA ARG A 207 21.20 -17.36 7.43
C ARG A 207 22.11 -16.83 6.32
N ARG A 208 21.78 -15.68 5.70
CA ARG A 208 22.49 -15.15 4.52
C ARG A 208 23.45 -14.00 4.85
N LYS A 209 23.14 -13.15 5.84
CA LYS A 209 23.94 -12.00 6.35
C LYS A 209 23.44 -11.61 7.76
N GLU A 210 24.16 -10.75 8.48
CA GLU A 210 23.63 -10.06 9.68
C GLU A 210 22.30 -9.36 9.31
N PRO A 211 21.14 -9.75 9.87
CA PRO A 211 19.80 -9.30 9.42
C PRO A 211 19.61 -7.80 9.47
N GLN A 212 20.22 -7.18 10.48
CA GLN A 212 20.11 -5.75 10.73
C GLN A 212 20.77 -4.95 9.61
N GLU A 213 21.86 -5.43 9.02
CA GLU A 213 22.56 -4.69 7.96
C GLU A 213 21.76 -4.67 6.65
N THR A 214 21.11 -5.78 6.30
CA THR A 214 20.36 -5.90 5.04
C THR A 214 19.06 -5.09 5.08
N ILE A 215 18.30 -5.18 6.19
CA ILE A 215 17.09 -4.38 6.36
C ILE A 215 17.44 -2.89 6.45
N GLN A 216 18.52 -2.53 7.17
CA GLN A 216 18.94 -1.14 7.32
C GLN A 216 19.37 -0.52 5.98
N GLU A 217 20.03 -1.27 5.08
CA GLU A 217 20.35 -0.79 3.74
C GLU A 217 19.10 -0.38 2.95
N HIS A 218 18.06 -1.22 3.00
CA HIS A 218 16.78 -0.91 2.35
C HIS A 218 16.06 0.26 3.03
N VAL A 219 16.09 0.36 4.37
CA VAL A 219 15.55 1.49 5.14
C VAL A 219 16.23 2.79 4.72
N ASP A 220 17.56 2.83 4.70
CA ASP A 220 18.34 4.01 4.34
C ASP A 220 18.07 4.45 2.90
N ARG A 221 18.01 3.48 1.98
CA ARG A 221 17.64 3.73 0.58
C ARG A 221 16.23 4.30 0.46
N ALA A 222 15.25 3.66 1.09
CA ALA A 222 13.86 4.08 1.01
C ALA A 222 13.66 5.47 1.61
N LEU A 223 14.26 5.79 2.77
CA LEU A 223 14.22 7.12 3.39
C LEU A 223 14.73 8.21 2.44
N ARG A 224 15.87 7.98 1.77
CA ARG A 224 16.41 8.94 0.79
C ARG A 224 15.44 9.18 -0.37
N LEU A 225 14.86 8.11 -0.91
CA LEU A 225 13.95 8.18 -2.05
C LEU A 225 12.61 8.83 -1.67
N ILE A 226 12.06 8.51 -0.49
CA ILE A 226 10.84 9.14 0.04
C ILE A 226 11.07 10.64 0.20
N ASN A 227 12.19 11.06 0.79
CA ASN A 227 12.51 12.48 0.95
C ASN A 227 12.60 13.24 -0.38
N ALA A 228 13.13 12.59 -1.43
CA ALA A 228 13.21 13.17 -2.77
C ALA A 228 11.83 13.37 -3.44
N THR A 229 10.77 12.72 -2.95
CA THR A 229 9.42 12.77 -3.56
C THR A 229 8.41 13.62 -2.79
N VAL A 230 8.77 14.18 -1.63
CA VAL A 230 7.87 14.92 -0.71
C VAL A 230 7.11 16.07 -1.39
N ASN A 231 7.73 16.76 -2.35
CA ASN A 231 7.12 17.88 -3.06
C ASN A 231 6.56 17.51 -4.44
N SER A 232 6.39 16.21 -4.71
CA SER A 232 5.91 15.70 -5.99
C SER A 232 4.45 15.24 -5.93
N ARG A 233 3.81 15.13 -7.10
CA ARG A 233 2.47 14.52 -7.23
C ARG A 233 2.45 13.03 -6.86
N TYR A 234 3.61 12.38 -6.85
CA TYR A 234 3.77 10.94 -6.59
C TYR A 234 3.87 10.61 -5.09
N MET A 235 3.65 11.59 -4.21
CA MET A 235 3.66 11.38 -2.76
C MET A 235 2.66 10.31 -2.30
N THR A 236 1.55 10.13 -3.03
CA THR A 236 0.57 9.06 -2.75
C THR A 236 1.20 7.67 -2.86
N LEU A 237 2.16 7.47 -3.78
CA LEU A 237 2.88 6.21 -3.92
C LEU A 237 3.81 5.93 -2.74
N THR A 238 4.27 6.98 -2.06
CA THR A 238 5.22 6.86 -0.93
C THR A 238 4.56 6.83 0.43
N PHE A 239 3.23 6.88 0.51
CA PHE A 239 2.51 6.81 1.78
C PHE A 239 2.70 5.47 2.52
N TRP A 240 2.36 4.34 1.89
CA TRP A 240 2.63 3.01 2.47
C TRP A 240 4.13 2.75 2.71
N PRO A 241 5.04 3.09 1.78
CA PRO A 241 6.49 3.04 2.01
C PRO A 241 6.94 3.78 3.28
N THR A 242 6.38 4.97 3.52
CA THR A 242 6.71 5.76 4.72
C THR A 242 6.30 5.05 6.01
N LEU A 243 5.16 4.35 6.00
CA LEU A 243 4.71 3.57 7.15
C LEU A 243 5.64 2.37 7.44
N VAL A 244 5.98 1.60 6.40
CA VAL A 244 6.87 0.43 6.53
C VAL A 244 8.26 0.83 6.98
N VAL A 245 8.85 1.84 6.33
CA VAL A 245 10.16 2.33 6.71
C VAL A 245 10.11 2.90 8.12
N GLY A 246 9.08 3.68 8.45
CA GLY A 246 8.89 4.29 9.76
C GLY A 246 8.76 3.28 10.91
N SER A 247 8.24 2.08 10.67
CA SER A 247 8.17 1.01 11.67
C SER A 247 9.50 0.28 11.88
N CYS A 248 10.42 0.37 10.92
CA CYS A 248 11.74 -0.26 10.97
C CYS A 248 12.89 0.69 11.35
N VAL A 249 12.64 1.99 11.55
CA VAL A 249 13.67 2.95 11.97
C VAL A 249 14.02 2.75 13.45
N VAL A 250 15.18 2.14 13.72
CA VAL A 250 15.68 1.86 15.08
C VAL A 250 16.70 2.92 15.55
N GLN A 251 17.45 3.56 14.64
CA GLN A 251 18.56 4.47 14.98
C GLN A 251 18.13 5.89 15.43
N ASP A 252 18.72 6.40 16.51
CA ASP A 252 18.38 7.72 17.08
C ASP A 252 18.74 8.90 16.17
N ALA A 253 19.77 8.78 15.32
CA ALA A 253 20.08 9.78 14.30
C ALA A 253 18.96 9.94 13.25
N GLN A 254 18.22 8.85 12.96
CA GLN A 254 17.08 8.85 12.06
C GLN A 254 15.79 9.29 12.77
N LYS A 255 15.67 9.08 14.09
CA LYS A 255 14.60 9.65 14.92
C LYS A 255 14.72 11.18 15.03
N ASN A 256 15.94 11.72 15.11
CA ASN A 256 16.18 13.18 15.10
C ASN A 256 15.88 13.85 13.74
N PHE A 257 15.74 13.09 12.67
CA PHE A 257 15.22 13.60 11.39
C PHE A 257 13.72 13.97 11.50
N LYS A 258 12.97 13.37 12.44
CA LYS A 258 11.59 13.77 12.77
C LYS A 258 11.53 15.09 13.55
N SER A 259 12.61 15.52 14.21
CA SER A 259 12.62 16.71 15.08
C SER A 259 13.15 17.99 14.42
N GLN A 260 13.65 17.95 13.17
CA GLN A 260 14.12 19.14 12.46
C GLN A 260 13.02 19.89 11.68
N ARG A 261 11.74 19.49 11.79
CA ARG A 261 10.61 20.26 11.25
C ARG A 261 9.98 21.18 12.32
N SER A 262 10.55 22.38 12.39
CA SER A 262 10.08 23.65 13.00
C SER A 262 10.19 23.83 14.53
N PRO A 263 10.66 25.00 15.00
CA PRO A 263 10.04 26.29 14.70
C PRO A 263 11.04 27.36 14.22
N GLU A 264 11.03 27.65 12.92
CA GLU A 264 11.35 28.99 12.44
C GLU A 264 10.26 29.40 11.47
N HIS A 265 9.22 30.05 12.00
CA HIS A 265 8.45 31.15 11.42
C HIS A 265 7.59 31.71 12.56
N ARG A 266 8.18 32.65 13.31
CA ARG A 266 7.45 33.71 14.01
C ARG A 266 7.30 34.88 13.05
#